data_AF-A0A0B4E686-F1
#
_entry.id   AF-A0A0B4E686-F1
#
_cell.length_a   1.000
_cell.length_b   1.000
_cell.length_c   1.000
_cell.angle_alpha   90.00
_cell.angle_beta   90.00
_cell.angle_gamma   90.00
#
_symmetry.space_group_name_H-M   'P 1'
#
loop_
_entity.id
_entity.type
_entity.pdbx_description
1 polymer ?
#
loop_
_entity_poly.entity_id
_entity_poly.type
_entity_poly.pdbx_seq_one_letter_code
_entity_poly.pdbx_strand_id
1 'polypeptide(L)'
;MESMPAAGAELAGVNIMTMKFGPLADSESMPSASGQDAARLGSFAAGQGVRRISLWSANRHTGCAAAPAAEDRKRPSSHCSGIDHEAGKFAAVLGHAITRS
;
A
#
# COMPACT_ATOMS: atom_id res chain seq x y z
N MET A 1 -13.43 29.62 -19.78
CA MET A 1 -13.04 28.27 -19.30
C MET A 1 -11.63 28.39 -18.80
N GLU A 2 -11.47 28.64 -17.51
CA GLU A 2 -10.17 28.89 -16.88
C GLU A 2 -9.41 27.56 -16.81
N SER A 3 -8.32 27.48 -17.56
CA SER A 3 -7.40 26.35 -17.57
C SER A 3 -6.62 26.33 -16.25
N MET A 4 -6.77 25.26 -15.49
CA MET A 4 -5.95 24.98 -14.31
C MET A 4 -4.47 25.05 -14.73
N PRO A 5 -3.64 25.93 -14.13
CA PRO A 5 -2.22 25.94 -14.42
C PRO A 5 -1.63 24.59 -13.98
N ALA A 6 -1.00 23.89 -14.91
CA ALA A 6 -0.19 22.72 -14.62
C ALA A 6 1.01 23.16 -13.77
N ALA A 7 0.82 23.26 -12.46
CA ALA A 7 1.92 23.32 -11.52
C ALA A 7 2.60 21.95 -11.59
N GLY A 8 3.70 21.87 -12.35
CA GLY A 8 4.47 20.64 -12.51
C GLY A 8 5.02 20.19 -11.17
N ALA A 9 4.36 19.21 -10.55
CA ALA A 9 4.87 18.53 -9.37
C ALA A 9 5.73 17.35 -9.84
N GLU A 10 7.02 17.38 -9.56
CA GLU A 10 7.89 16.20 -9.72
C GLU A 10 7.72 15.30 -8.50
N LEU A 11 7.21 14.08 -8.72
CA LEU A 11 7.06 13.10 -7.66
C LEU A 11 8.42 12.45 -7.37
N ALA A 12 9.08 12.85 -6.28
CA ALA A 12 10.34 12.25 -5.85
C ALA A 12 10.18 10.86 -5.20
N GLY A 13 8.96 10.49 -4.81
CA GLY A 13 8.64 9.19 -4.23
C GLY A 13 7.19 9.10 -3.73
N VAL A 14 6.72 7.88 -3.48
CA VAL A 14 5.39 7.63 -2.88
C VAL A 14 5.52 6.75 -1.64
N ASN A 15 4.70 7.03 -0.63
CA ASN A 15 4.53 6.21 0.57
C ASN A 15 3.17 5.54 0.54
N ILE A 16 3.13 4.23 0.80
CA ILE A 16 1.87 3.52 1.06
C ILE A 16 1.80 3.17 2.55
N MET A 17 0.65 3.41 3.15
CA MET A 17 0.36 3.05 4.53
C MET A 17 -0.88 2.16 4.54
N THR A 18 -0.71 0.87 4.83
CA THR A 18 -1.86 -0.02 5.02
C THR A 18 -2.37 0.17 6.44
N MET A 19 -3.60 0.67 6.55
CA MET A 19 -4.36 0.73 7.80
C MET A 19 -5.79 0.33 7.52
N LYS A 20 -6.39 -0.43 8.44
CA LYS A 20 -7.80 -0.75 8.39
C LYS A 20 -8.60 0.42 8.95
N PHE A 21 -9.15 1.27 8.07
CA PHE A 21 -9.92 2.47 8.43
C PHE A 21 -11.42 2.23 8.64
N GLY A 22 -11.90 1.00 8.42
CA GLY A 22 -13.32 0.69 8.53
C GLY A 22 -13.72 -0.51 7.68
N PRO A 23 -15.04 -0.76 7.53
CA PRO A 23 -15.54 -1.73 6.58
C PRO A 23 -15.26 -1.27 5.14
N LEU A 24 -14.88 -2.21 4.29
CA LEU A 24 -14.91 -2.02 2.83
C LEU A 24 -16.33 -2.26 2.32
N ALA A 25 -16.56 -1.99 1.03
CA ALA A 25 -17.75 -2.50 0.36
C ALA A 25 -17.85 -4.03 0.56
N ASP A 26 -19.06 -4.54 0.73
CA ASP A 26 -19.30 -5.94 1.16
C ASP A 26 -18.68 -6.99 0.23
N SER A 27 -18.38 -6.64 -1.02
CA SER A 27 -17.74 -7.50 -2.02
C SER A 27 -16.20 -7.52 -1.95
N GLU A 28 -15.57 -6.73 -1.08
CA GLU A 28 -14.12 -6.56 -1.08
C GLU A 28 -13.48 -6.90 0.27
N SER A 29 -12.45 -7.77 0.22
CA SER A 29 -11.65 -8.08 1.40
C SER A 29 -10.47 -7.12 1.52
N MET A 30 -10.15 -6.71 2.74
CA MET A 30 -9.01 -5.83 3.01
C MET A 30 -7.68 -6.32 2.40
N PRO A 31 -7.34 -7.63 2.44
CA PRO A 31 -6.15 -8.14 1.77
C PRO A 31 -6.17 -7.98 0.24
N SER A 32 -7.34 -8.13 -0.39
CA SER A 32 -7.50 -7.96 -1.84
C SER A 32 -7.37 -6.50 -2.23
N ALA A 33 -8.13 -5.61 -1.57
CA ALA A 33 -8.10 -4.17 -1.80
C ALA A 33 -6.67 -3.61 -1.65
N SER A 34 -6.00 -3.93 -0.54
CA SER A 34 -4.65 -3.43 -0.27
C SER A 34 -3.64 -3.91 -1.33
N GLY A 35 -3.79 -5.14 -1.83
CA GLY A 35 -2.93 -5.66 -2.90
C GLY A 35 -3.15 -4.95 -4.23
N GLN A 36 -4.41 -4.67 -4.57
CA GLN A 36 -4.78 -3.91 -5.75
C GLN A 36 -4.29 -2.46 -5.68
N ASP A 37 -4.42 -1.81 -4.52
CA ASP A 37 -3.93 -0.45 -4.30
C ASP A 37 -2.42 -0.36 -4.48
N ALA A 38 -1.66 -1.34 -3.95
CA ALA A 38 -0.22 -1.41 -4.18
C ALA A 38 0.12 -1.56 -5.68
N ALA A 39 -0.63 -2.37 -6.43
CA ALA A 39 -0.42 -2.52 -7.87
C ALA A 39 -0.75 -1.22 -8.63
N ARG A 40 -1.89 -0.59 -8.35
CA ARG A 40 -2.32 0.68 -8.96
C ARG A 40 -1.31 1.79 -8.68
N LEU A 41 -0.82 1.86 -7.44
CA LEU A 41 0.21 2.82 -7.05
C LEU A 41 1.52 2.58 -7.81
N GLY A 42 1.97 1.32 -7.91
CA GLY A 42 3.15 0.97 -8.69
C GLY A 42 3.04 1.41 -10.15
N SER A 43 1.91 1.12 -10.80
CA SER A 43 1.64 1.55 -12.18
C SER A 43 1.59 3.07 -12.33
N PHE A 44 0.96 3.78 -11.39
CA PHE A 44 0.94 5.23 -11.39
C PHE A 44 2.35 5.82 -11.25
N ALA A 45 3.13 5.34 -10.29
CA ALA A 45 4.50 5.79 -10.05
C ALA A 45 5.39 5.59 -11.29
N ALA A 46 5.31 4.40 -11.93
CA ALA A 46 6.01 4.11 -13.18
C ALA A 46 5.60 5.08 -14.30
N GLY A 47 4.29 5.31 -14.49
CA GLY A 47 3.78 6.25 -15.49
C GLY A 47 4.17 7.71 -15.25
N GLN A 48 4.52 8.08 -14.03
CA GLN A 48 5.02 9.40 -13.67
C GLN A 48 6.57 9.49 -13.63
N GLY A 49 7.28 8.43 -14.03
CA GLY A 49 8.75 8.40 -14.01
C GLY A 49 9.36 8.28 -12.61
N VAL A 50 8.56 7.97 -11.58
CA VAL A 50 9.03 7.77 -10.21
C VAL A 50 9.83 6.46 -10.14
N ARG A 51 11.10 6.56 -9.77
CA ARG A 51 12.00 5.38 -9.71
C ARG A 51 12.16 4.78 -8.32
N ARG A 52 11.51 5.33 -7.31
CA ARG A 52 11.62 4.86 -5.92
C ARG A 52 10.28 4.93 -5.21
N ILE A 53 9.90 3.82 -4.58
CA ILE A 53 8.75 3.74 -3.68
C ILE A 53 9.26 3.23 -2.34
N SER A 54 8.79 3.84 -1.25
CA SER A 54 9.10 3.43 0.12
C SER A 54 7.82 2.99 0.82
N LEU A 55 7.90 1.97 1.66
CA LEU A 55 6.79 1.44 2.45
C LEU A 55 7.05 1.69 3.93
N TRP A 56 6.06 2.23 4.64
CA TRP A 56 6.08 2.27 6.10
C TRP A 56 5.30 1.07 6.68
N SER A 57 5.95 0.11 7.33
CA SER A 57 7.38 0.00 7.64
C SER A 57 7.78 -1.45 7.52
N ALA A 58 9.10 -1.71 7.42
CA ALA A 58 9.62 -3.07 7.31
C ALA A 58 9.12 -3.99 8.44
N ASN A 59 9.05 -3.49 9.68
CA ASN A 59 8.54 -4.23 10.83
C ASN A 59 7.03 -4.52 10.80
N ARG A 60 6.25 -3.86 9.93
CA ARG A 60 4.81 -4.09 9.73
C ARG A 60 4.52 -4.91 8.48
N HIS A 61 5.55 -5.35 7.76
CA HIS A 61 5.43 -5.97 6.45
C HIS A 61 5.13 -7.48 6.52
N THR A 62 4.16 -7.84 7.35
CA THR A 62 3.72 -9.21 7.59
C THR A 62 2.27 -9.23 8.05
N GLY A 63 1.59 -10.35 7.78
CA GLY A 63 0.21 -10.55 8.20
C GLY A 63 0.05 -10.67 9.71
N CYS A 64 -1.16 -10.38 10.22
CA CYS A 64 -1.48 -10.42 11.65
C CYS A 64 -2.07 -11.76 12.11
N ALA A 65 -1.96 -12.84 11.33
CA ALA A 65 -2.54 -14.14 11.65
C ALA A 65 -2.01 -14.73 12.99
N ALA A 66 -0.80 -14.35 13.40
CA ALA A 66 -0.18 -14.74 14.67
C ALA A 66 -0.48 -13.79 15.85
N ALA A 67 -1.23 -12.70 15.65
CA ALA A 67 -1.53 -11.75 16.73
C ALA A 67 -2.57 -12.32 17.71
N PRO A 68 -2.41 -12.12 19.03
CA PRO A 68 -3.36 -12.61 20.02
C PRO A 68 -4.68 -11.83 19.90
N ALA A 69 -5.78 -12.55 19.67
CA ALA A 69 -7.15 -12.05 19.53
C ALA A 69 -7.44 -11.13 18.31
N ALA A 70 -8.62 -11.32 17.71
CA ALA A 70 -9.11 -10.53 16.58
C ALA A 70 -9.30 -9.03 16.90
N GLU A 71 -9.45 -8.69 18.19
CA GLU A 71 -9.58 -7.32 18.69
C GLU A 71 -8.32 -6.48 18.46
N ASP A 72 -7.14 -7.10 18.48
CA ASP A 72 -5.86 -6.42 18.24
C ASP A 72 -5.68 -5.99 16.77
N ARG A 73 -6.45 -6.57 15.85
CA ARG A 73 -6.46 -6.16 14.42
C ARG A 73 -7.24 -4.87 14.17
N LYS A 74 -7.99 -4.36 15.16
CA LYS A 74 -8.71 -3.08 15.07
C LYS A 74 -7.85 -1.90 15.52
N ARG A 75 -6.67 -2.14 16.09
CA ARG A 75 -5.74 -1.10 16.54
C ARG A 75 -4.51 -1.05 15.62
N PRO A 76 -3.88 0.12 15.44
CA PRO A 76 -2.60 0.21 14.76
C PRO A 76 -1.55 -0.64 15.48
N SER A 77 -0.87 -1.52 14.74
CA SER A 77 0.23 -2.34 15.25
C SER A 77 1.56 -1.83 14.71
N SER A 78 2.59 -1.88 15.55
CA SER A 78 3.98 -1.64 15.18
C SER A 78 4.69 -2.88 14.61
N HIS A 79 4.04 -4.05 14.61
CA HIS A 79 4.65 -5.34 14.25
C HIS A 79 3.91 -6.10 13.13
N CYS A 80 2.73 -5.65 12.72
CA CYS A 80 2.00 -6.26 11.60
C CYS A 80 1.11 -5.22 10.88
N SER A 81 0.62 -5.57 9.69
CA SER A 81 -0.05 -4.66 8.76
C SER A 81 -1.53 -4.35 9.07
N GLY A 82 -2.13 -5.08 10.02
CA GLY A 82 -3.56 -5.06 10.33
C GLY A 82 -4.43 -5.95 9.45
N ILE A 83 -3.82 -6.68 8.50
CA ILE A 83 -4.52 -7.54 7.54
C ILE A 83 -3.76 -8.86 7.35
N ASP A 84 -4.42 -9.89 6.83
CA ASP A 84 -3.81 -11.20 6.61
C ASP A 84 -3.19 -11.28 5.20
N HIS A 85 -1.88 -11.54 5.13
CA HIS A 85 -1.13 -11.73 3.89
C HIS A 85 0.27 -12.31 4.18
N GLU A 86 0.91 -12.84 3.13
CA GLU A 86 2.31 -13.23 3.17
C GLU A 86 3.24 -12.04 3.44
N ALA A 87 4.26 -12.25 4.28
CA ALA A 87 5.32 -11.28 4.47
C ALA A 87 5.97 -10.95 3.11
N GLY A 88 6.38 -9.70 2.89
CA GLY A 88 6.99 -9.34 1.61
C GLY A 88 6.00 -8.91 0.51
N LYS A 89 4.71 -9.29 0.58
CA LYS A 89 3.76 -9.16 -0.55
C LYS A 89 3.69 -7.77 -1.21
N PHE A 90 3.46 -6.70 -0.44
CA PHE A 90 3.43 -5.32 -0.97
C PHE A 90 4.76 -4.87 -1.60
N ALA A 91 5.90 -5.18 -0.97
CA ALA A 91 7.20 -4.85 -1.54
C ALA A 91 7.44 -5.59 -2.85
N ALA A 92 7.00 -6.84 -2.96
CA ALA A 92 7.09 -7.60 -4.22
C ALA A 92 6.23 -6.98 -5.33
N VAL A 93 4.98 -6.61 -5.04
CA VAL A 93 4.09 -5.96 -6.01
C VAL A 93 4.63 -4.60 -6.46
N LEU A 94 5.07 -3.76 -5.52
CA LEU A 94 5.61 -2.43 -5.83
C LEU A 94 6.95 -2.52 -6.58
N GLY A 95 7.83 -3.45 -6.19
CA GLY A 95 9.11 -3.67 -6.85
C GLY A 95 8.95 -4.17 -8.29
N HIS A 96 7.97 -5.03 -8.56
CA HIS A 96 7.67 -5.51 -9.91
C HIS A 96 7.30 -4.36 -10.86
N ALA A 97 6.50 -3.40 -10.37
CA ALA A 97 6.12 -2.24 -11.17
C ALA A 97 7.32 -1.36 -11.57
N ILE A 98 8.27 -1.10 -10.64
CA ILE A 98 9.44 -0.24 -10.91
C ILE A 98 10.51 -0.96 -11.75
N THR A 99 10.69 -2.27 -11.58
CA THR A 99 11.76 -3.03 -12.25
C THR A 99 11.44 -3.42 -13.69
N ARG A 100 10.17 -3.35 -14.11
CA ARG A 100 9.73 -3.55 -15.49
C ARG A 100 9.46 -2.25 -16.26
N SER A 101 9.80 -1.10 -15.68
CA SER A 101 9.68 0.23 -16.30
C SER A 101 10.85 0.55 -17.22
#